data_AF-A0A0B6YZD4-F1
#
_entry.id   AF-A0A0B6YZD4-F1
#
_cell.length_a   1.000
_cell.length_b   1.000
_cell.length_c   1.000
_cell.angle_alpha   90.00
_cell.angle_beta   90.00
_cell.angle_gamma   90.00
#
_symmetry.space_group_name_H-M   'P 1'
#
loop_
_entity.id
_entity.type
_entity.pdbx_description
1 polymer ?
#
loop_
_entity_poly.entity_id
_entity_poly.type
_entity_poly.pdbx_seq_one_letter_code
_entity_poly.pdbx_strand_id
1 'polypeptide(L)'
;QRVENKFSSLEPQILQEREFMRNCVMKMVAYRPNVVVVEKSVSRLAQEYLLEAGITLLYNVKPSVMERLARFTQADIVPSIDGLVSKPNMGFCHDFRLQTFTLANKESKTLAVFDGCATHLGCTIVLRGGSPSELRRVKYIMKFMTYTAYNSLLELCFCMDEFALPQPGADELEQPF
;
A
#
# COMPACT_ATOMS: atom_id res chain seq x y z
N GLN A 1 -18.12 53.57 18.12
CA GLN A 1 -16.98 53.03 18.88
C GLN A 1 -16.52 51.77 18.15
N ARG A 2 -15.41 51.86 17.42
CA ARG A 2 -14.87 50.76 16.60
C ARG A 2 -14.08 49.86 17.54
N VAL A 3 -14.50 48.60 17.73
CA VAL A 3 -13.75 47.62 18.51
C VAL A 3 -12.58 47.14 17.65
N GLU A 4 -11.47 47.84 17.73
CA GLU A 4 -10.15 47.34 17.35
C GLU A 4 -9.70 46.33 18.41
N ASN A 5 -9.12 45.20 17.98
CA ASN A 5 -8.61 44.07 18.79
C ASN A 5 -9.59 42.92 19.11
N LYS A 6 -10.21 42.35 18.09
CA LYS A 6 -10.79 40.99 18.15
C LYS A 6 -9.71 39.93 17.81
N PHE A 7 -8.69 39.82 18.65
CA PHE A 7 -7.80 38.64 18.64
C PHE A 7 -8.34 37.50 19.53
N SER A 8 -9.39 37.75 20.32
CA SER A 8 -10.07 36.78 21.18
C SER A 8 -10.82 35.66 20.44
N SER A 9 -10.95 35.73 19.11
CA SER A 9 -11.64 34.70 18.31
C SER A 9 -10.73 33.58 17.82
N LEU A 10 -9.40 33.74 17.91
CA LEU A 10 -8.45 32.73 17.43
C LEU A 10 -8.25 31.60 18.46
N GLU A 11 -8.15 31.92 19.75
CA GLU A 11 -8.04 30.93 20.82
C GLU A 11 -9.15 29.86 20.80
N PRO A 12 -10.45 30.22 20.73
CA PRO A 12 -11.51 29.20 20.65
C PRO A 12 -11.46 28.39 19.35
N GLN A 13 -11.04 29.00 18.23
CA GLN A 13 -10.89 28.29 16.95
C GLN A 13 -9.76 27.25 17.00
N ILE A 14 -8.62 27.60 17.59
CA ILE A 14 -7.48 26.69 17.77
C ILE A 14 -7.85 25.53 18.71
N LEU A 15 -8.56 25.82 19.81
CA LEU A 15 -9.04 24.79 20.72
C LEU A 15 -10.01 23.82 20.01
N GLN A 16 -10.95 24.37 19.23
CA GLN A 16 -11.89 23.58 18.44
C GLN A 16 -11.18 22.71 17.40
N GLU A 17 -10.16 23.23 16.70
CA GLU A 17 -9.37 22.45 15.75
C GLU A 17 -8.65 21.28 16.44
N ARG A 18 -8.06 21.54 17.62
CA ARG A 18 -7.35 20.51 18.40
C ARG A 18 -8.30 19.41 18.87
N GLU A 19 -9.47 19.76 19.37
CA GLU A 19 -10.49 18.80 19.80
C GLU A 19 -11.04 18.01 18.60
N PHE A 20 -11.30 18.67 17.48
CA PHE A 20 -11.72 18.00 16.25
C PHE A 20 -10.68 16.96 15.81
N MET A 21 -9.41 17.36 15.71
CA MET A 21 -8.32 16.46 15.32
C MET A 21 -8.19 15.27 16.28
N ARG A 22 -8.30 15.53 17.59
CA ARG A 22 -8.28 14.49 18.61
C ARG A 22 -9.44 13.50 18.43
N ASN A 23 -10.65 13.99 18.22
CA ASN A 23 -11.83 13.15 18.01
C ASN A 23 -11.68 12.27 16.76
N CYS A 24 -11.17 12.82 15.66
CA CYS A 24 -10.89 12.05 14.45
C CYS A 24 -9.88 10.93 14.71
N VAL A 25 -8.74 11.23 15.37
CA VAL A 25 -7.73 10.21 15.70
C VAL A 25 -8.29 9.16 16.66
N MET A 26 -9.06 9.54 17.67
CA MET A 26 -9.67 8.58 18.60
C MET A 26 -10.62 7.61 17.89
N LYS A 27 -11.36 8.07 16.87
CA LYS A 27 -12.15 7.18 16.01
C LYS A 27 -11.26 6.19 15.24
N MET A 28 -10.11 6.63 14.72
CA MET A 28 -9.14 5.73 14.06
C MET A 28 -8.59 4.69 15.04
N VAL A 29 -8.19 5.13 16.23
CA VAL A 29 -7.62 4.28 17.29
C VAL A 29 -8.64 3.23 17.76
N ALA A 30 -9.94 3.54 17.74
CA ALA A 30 -10.99 2.58 18.08
C ALA A 30 -11.00 1.34 17.17
N TYR A 31 -10.54 1.46 15.92
CA TYR A 31 -10.36 0.34 15.00
C TYR A 31 -9.09 -0.48 15.25
N ARG A 32 -8.17 0.01 16.09
CA ARG A 32 -6.86 -0.57 16.40
C ARG A 32 -6.01 -0.94 15.17
N PRO A 33 -5.79 -0.02 14.21
CA PRO A 33 -4.90 -0.27 13.09
C PRO A 33 -3.43 -0.27 13.55
N ASN A 34 -2.59 -1.14 12.98
CA ASN A 34 -1.13 -1.09 13.19
C ASN A 34 -0.45 -0.04 12.30
N VAL A 35 -0.95 0.11 11.07
CA VAL A 35 -0.42 1.03 10.05
C VAL A 35 -1.56 1.83 9.45
N VAL A 36 -1.38 3.14 9.35
CA VAL A 36 -2.30 4.06 8.68
C VAL A 36 -1.61 4.66 7.47
N VAL A 37 -2.26 4.60 6.31
CA VAL A 37 -1.75 5.14 5.06
C VAL A 37 -2.61 6.31 4.61
N VAL A 38 -1.98 7.45 4.33
CA VAL A 38 -2.64 8.70 3.94
C VAL A 38 -2.05 9.22 2.63
N GLU A 39 -2.92 9.71 1.75
CA GLU A 39 -2.54 10.20 0.42
C GLU A 39 -1.70 11.49 0.52
N LYS A 40 -2.17 12.43 1.34
CA LYS A 40 -1.62 13.78 1.45
C LYS A 40 -0.84 13.95 2.76
N SER A 41 -0.76 15.18 3.25
CA SER A 41 -0.15 15.50 4.54
C SER A 41 -1.10 15.21 5.71
N VAL A 42 -0.50 15.11 6.89
CA VAL A 42 -1.22 14.95 8.17
C VAL A 42 -0.76 16.04 9.12
N SER A 43 -1.69 16.63 9.88
CA SER A 43 -1.38 17.66 10.88
C SER A 43 -0.44 17.11 11.97
N ARG A 44 0.48 17.94 12.47
CA ARG A 44 1.44 17.55 13.50
C ARG A 44 0.76 17.02 14.77
N LEU A 45 -0.34 17.64 15.18
CA LEU A 45 -1.12 17.19 16.35
C LEU A 45 -1.63 15.75 16.17
N ALA A 46 -2.10 15.41 14.97
CA ALA A 46 -2.55 14.05 14.68
C ALA A 46 -1.37 13.05 14.65
N GLN A 47 -0.20 13.46 14.16
CA GLN A 47 1.00 12.62 14.19
C GLN A 47 1.40 12.29 15.64
N GLU A 48 1.36 13.27 16.53
CA GLU A 48 1.66 13.09 17.96
C GLU A 48 0.65 12.14 18.61
N TYR A 49 -0.66 12.33 18.38
CA TYR A 49 -1.69 11.42 18.91
C TYR A 49 -1.59 9.99 18.37
N LEU A 50 -1.26 9.81 17.08
CA LEU A 50 -1.05 8.49 16.49
C LEU A 50 0.22 7.81 17.03
N LEU A 51 1.28 8.59 17.28
CA LEU A 51 2.51 8.11 17.88
C LEU A 51 2.29 7.66 19.33
N GLU A 52 1.55 8.43 20.11
CA GLU A 52 1.15 8.06 21.48
C GLU A 52 0.31 6.77 21.51
N ALA A 53 -0.52 6.55 20.48
CA ALA A 53 -1.28 5.31 20.30
C ALA A 53 -0.43 4.14 19.76
N GLY A 54 0.84 4.36 19.41
CA GLY A 54 1.74 3.34 18.86
C GLY A 54 1.40 2.90 17.43
N ILE A 55 0.75 3.76 16.65
CA ILE A 55 0.31 3.47 15.27
C ILE A 55 1.33 4.04 14.28
N THR A 56 1.77 3.22 13.33
CA THR A 56 2.69 3.68 12.28
C THR A 56 1.94 4.49 11.23
N LEU A 57 2.38 5.71 10.96
CA LEU A 57 1.78 6.58 9.94
C LEU A 57 2.66 6.65 8.69
N LEU A 58 2.08 6.33 7.53
CA LEU A 58 2.65 6.56 6.21
C LEU A 58 1.83 7.63 5.51
N TYR A 59 2.41 8.80 5.26
CA TYR A 59 1.74 9.91 4.59
C TYR A 59 2.46 10.30 3.30
N ASN A 60 1.84 11.15 2.48
CA ASN A 60 2.34 11.53 1.16
C ASN A 60 2.47 10.34 0.18
N VAL A 61 1.53 9.38 0.26
CA VAL A 61 1.50 8.19 -0.61
C VAL A 61 0.67 8.49 -1.85
N LYS A 62 1.20 8.16 -3.04
CA LYS A 62 0.48 8.38 -4.31
C LYS A 62 -0.83 7.58 -4.34
N PRO A 63 -1.93 8.13 -4.89
CA PRO A 63 -3.21 7.42 -5.00
C PRO A 63 -3.09 6.05 -5.67
N SER A 64 -2.32 5.96 -6.77
CA SER A 64 -2.08 4.71 -7.49
C SER A 64 -1.35 3.63 -6.66
N VAL A 65 -0.57 4.03 -5.65
CA VAL A 65 0.06 3.10 -4.71
C VAL A 65 -0.95 2.69 -3.64
N MET A 66 -1.78 3.61 -3.16
CA MET A 66 -2.84 3.33 -2.20
C MET A 66 -3.87 2.34 -2.76
N GLU A 67 -4.31 2.50 -4.00
CA GLU A 67 -5.20 1.56 -4.71
C GLU A 67 -4.59 0.16 -4.83
N ARG A 68 -3.29 0.08 -5.14
CA ARG A 68 -2.58 -1.19 -5.21
C ARG A 68 -2.47 -1.85 -3.83
N LEU A 69 -2.15 -1.08 -2.79
CA LEU A 69 -2.11 -1.58 -1.42
C LEU A 69 -3.49 -2.09 -1.00
N ALA A 70 -4.54 -1.31 -1.23
CA ALA A 70 -5.93 -1.70 -0.97
C ALA A 70 -6.30 -3.02 -1.67
N ARG A 71 -5.91 -3.19 -2.94
CA ARG A 71 -6.10 -4.45 -3.67
C ARG A 71 -5.37 -5.63 -3.04
N PHE A 72 -4.13 -5.47 -2.58
CA PHE A 72 -3.34 -6.56 -1.99
C PHE A 72 -3.79 -6.91 -0.57
N THR A 73 -4.17 -5.92 0.23
CA THR A 73 -4.60 -6.11 1.61
C THR A 73 -6.10 -6.33 1.75
N GLN A 74 -6.87 -6.16 0.67
CA GLN A 74 -8.34 -6.15 0.65
C GLN A 74 -8.93 -5.06 1.57
N ALA A 75 -8.21 -3.95 1.73
CA ALA A 75 -8.67 -2.79 2.49
C ALA A 75 -9.57 -1.88 1.66
N ASP A 76 -10.53 -1.24 2.32
CA ASP A 76 -11.29 -0.15 1.70
C ASP A 76 -10.57 1.20 1.88
N ILE A 77 -10.50 1.99 0.82
CA ILE A 77 -9.98 3.36 0.88
C ILE A 77 -11.12 4.27 1.30
N VAL A 78 -10.97 4.88 2.48
CA VAL A 78 -11.99 5.76 3.06
C VAL A 78 -11.63 7.23 2.83
N PRO A 79 -12.51 8.04 2.22
CA PRO A 79 -12.23 9.45 1.97
C PRO A 79 -12.37 10.34 3.22
N SER A 80 -13.24 9.96 4.17
CA SER A 80 -13.44 10.68 5.44
C SER A 80 -13.90 9.72 6.53
N ILE A 81 -13.40 9.92 7.75
CA ILE A 81 -13.74 9.08 8.91
C ILE A 81 -15.10 9.42 9.52
N ASP A 82 -15.59 10.64 9.32
CA ASP A 82 -16.82 11.13 9.95
C ASP A 82 -18.09 10.73 9.18
N GLY A 83 -17.95 10.42 7.88
CA GLY A 83 -19.06 10.11 6.97
C GLY A 83 -19.25 8.62 6.66
N LEU A 84 -18.67 7.72 7.46
CA LEU A 84 -18.76 6.28 7.22
C LEU A 84 -20.17 5.75 7.54
N VAL A 85 -20.94 5.42 6.50
CA VAL A 85 -22.27 4.78 6.62
C VAL A 85 -22.14 3.30 7.01
N SER A 86 -21.08 2.64 6.51
CA SER A 86 -20.75 1.24 6.84
C SER A 86 -19.36 1.17 7.45
N LYS A 87 -19.13 0.11 8.24
CA LYS A 87 -17.81 -0.18 8.78
C LYS A 87 -16.87 -0.55 7.62
N PRO A 88 -15.75 0.18 7.42
CA PRO A 88 -14.83 -0.12 6.34
C PRO A 88 -14.07 -1.41 6.64
N ASN A 89 -13.73 -2.17 5.61
CA ASN A 89 -12.89 -3.35 5.75
C ASN A 89 -11.44 -2.91 6.01
N MET A 90 -10.88 -3.39 7.13
CA MET A 90 -9.47 -3.20 7.42
C MET A 90 -8.64 -4.20 6.63
N GLY A 91 -7.58 -3.70 5.98
CA GLY A 91 -6.64 -4.54 5.28
C GLY A 91 -5.83 -5.42 6.22
N PHE A 92 -5.38 -6.55 5.69
CA PHE A 92 -4.52 -7.48 6.42
C PHE A 92 -3.19 -7.74 5.67
N CYS A 93 -2.11 -7.79 6.44
CA CYS A 93 -0.78 -8.21 6.00
C CYS A 93 -0.10 -8.95 7.16
N HIS A 94 0.68 -9.99 6.88
CA HIS A 94 1.35 -10.76 7.94
C HIS A 94 2.57 -10.05 8.50
N ASP A 95 3.37 -9.41 7.64
CA ASP A 95 4.59 -8.72 8.06
C ASP A 95 4.68 -7.32 7.44
N PHE A 96 5.14 -6.38 8.24
CA PHE A 96 5.37 -5.00 7.83
C PHE A 96 6.77 -4.58 8.25
N ARG A 97 7.58 -4.20 7.26
CA ARG A 97 8.97 -3.84 7.49
C ARG A 97 9.39 -2.65 6.65
N LEU A 98 10.15 -1.74 7.27
CA LEU A 98 10.82 -0.65 6.59
C LEU A 98 12.21 -1.13 6.16
N GLN A 99 12.45 -1.15 4.85
CA GLN A 99 13.73 -1.56 4.29
C GLN A 99 14.41 -0.38 3.60
N THR A 100 15.58 0.00 4.12
CA THR A 100 16.42 1.03 3.53
C THR A 100 17.37 0.40 2.51
N PHE A 101 17.37 0.93 1.29
CA PHE A 101 18.23 0.51 0.20
C PHE A 101 19.19 1.62 -0.16
N THR A 102 20.49 1.31 -0.21
CA THR A 102 21.53 2.20 -0.72
C THR A 102 21.66 2.02 -2.22
N LEU A 103 21.44 3.08 -2.98
CA LEU A 103 21.59 3.09 -4.44
C LEU A 103 23.05 3.31 -4.83
N ALA A 104 23.37 3.02 -6.10
CA ALA A 104 24.71 3.19 -6.67
C ALA A 104 25.22 4.65 -6.61
N ASN A 105 24.32 5.63 -6.56
CA ASN A 105 24.63 7.06 -6.40
C ASN A 105 24.83 7.48 -4.93
N LYS A 106 24.96 6.54 -3.99
CA LYS A 106 25.06 6.74 -2.53
C LYS A 106 23.80 7.35 -1.88
N GLU A 107 22.69 7.48 -2.61
CA GLU A 107 21.41 7.85 -2.00
C GLU A 107 20.79 6.65 -1.29
N SER A 108 20.22 6.89 -0.11
CA SER A 108 19.39 5.90 0.59
C SER A 108 17.92 6.12 0.27
N LYS A 109 17.21 5.06 -0.11
CA LYS A 109 15.75 5.07 -0.25
C LYS A 109 15.14 4.05 0.70
N THR A 110 14.23 4.50 1.56
CA THR A 110 13.46 3.64 2.46
C THR A 110 12.16 3.23 1.78
N LEU A 111 11.90 1.93 1.71
CA LEU A 111 10.66 1.37 1.21
C LEU A 111 9.89 0.72 2.36
N ALA A 112 8.59 0.96 2.40
CA ALA A 112 7.68 0.21 3.24
C ALA A 112 7.26 -1.05 2.51
N VAL A 113 7.59 -2.22 3.08
CA VAL A 113 7.29 -3.53 2.50
C VAL A 113 6.18 -4.16 3.34
N PHE A 114 5.08 -4.46 2.67
CA PHE A 114 3.96 -5.22 3.20
C PHE A 114 4.08 -6.63 2.63
N ASP A 115 4.32 -7.62 3.50
CA ASP A 115 4.53 -9.01 3.12
C ASP A 115 3.48 -9.92 3.76
N GLY A 116 3.31 -11.10 3.15
CA GLY A 116 2.25 -12.04 3.49
C GLY A 116 0.85 -11.52 3.18
N CYS A 117 0.70 -10.82 2.06
CA CYS A 117 -0.61 -10.62 1.44
C CYS A 117 -1.01 -11.88 0.66
N ALA A 118 -2.29 -12.04 0.34
CA ALA A 118 -2.75 -13.24 -0.36
C ALA A 118 -2.10 -13.37 -1.76
N THR A 119 -1.43 -14.48 -2.01
CA THR A 119 -0.56 -14.69 -3.19
C THR A 119 -1.31 -14.65 -4.52
N HIS A 120 -2.60 -15.00 -4.52
CA HIS A 120 -3.47 -14.97 -5.70
C HIS A 120 -3.79 -13.55 -6.19
N LEU A 121 -3.63 -12.52 -5.36
CA LEU A 121 -3.92 -11.12 -5.73
C LEU A 121 -2.81 -10.52 -6.59
N GLY A 122 -1.61 -11.11 -6.54
CA GLY A 122 -0.43 -10.74 -7.31
C GLY A 122 0.79 -10.49 -6.42
N CYS A 123 1.85 -9.96 -7.02
CA CYS A 123 3.09 -9.66 -6.33
C CYS A 123 3.69 -8.32 -6.77
N THR A 124 4.67 -7.83 -6.02
CA THR A 124 5.49 -6.68 -6.39
C THR A 124 6.95 -7.10 -6.43
N ILE A 125 7.60 -6.91 -7.58
CA ILE A 125 9.02 -7.24 -7.76
C ILE A 125 9.84 -5.95 -7.66
N VAL A 126 10.79 -5.94 -6.73
CA VAL A 126 11.75 -4.84 -6.57
C VAL A 126 13.06 -5.22 -7.26
N LEU A 127 13.35 -4.58 -8.39
CA LEU A 127 14.61 -4.78 -9.12
C LEU A 127 15.72 -3.92 -8.50
N ARG A 128 16.90 -4.51 -8.28
CA ARG A 128 18.06 -3.87 -7.68
C ARG A 128 19.35 -4.28 -8.40
N GLY A 129 20.40 -3.47 -8.27
CA GLY A 129 21.75 -3.80 -8.77
C GLY A 129 22.28 -2.77 -9.76
N GLY A 130 22.41 -3.18 -11.03
CA GLY A 130 23.15 -2.49 -12.08
C GLY A 130 22.71 -1.06 -12.42
N SER A 131 23.18 -0.56 -13.55
CA SER A 131 22.93 0.82 -13.97
C SER A 131 21.43 1.09 -14.21
N PRO A 132 20.95 2.34 -14.06
CA PRO A 132 19.55 2.69 -14.34
C PRO A 132 19.10 2.34 -15.77
N SER A 133 20.01 2.35 -16.74
CA SER A 133 19.77 1.92 -18.13
C SER A 133 19.53 0.41 -18.22
N GLU A 134 20.35 -0.40 -17.56
CA GLU A 134 20.17 -1.85 -17.50
C GLU A 134 18.88 -2.23 -16.77
N LEU A 135 18.61 -1.62 -15.61
CA LEU A 135 17.36 -1.86 -14.87
C LEU A 135 16.12 -1.52 -15.68
N ARG A 136 16.16 -0.50 -16.54
CA ARG A 136 15.07 -0.18 -17.46
C ARG A 136 14.86 -1.29 -18.49
N ARG A 137 15.94 -1.87 -19.03
CA ARG A 137 15.87 -3.00 -19.96
C ARG A 137 15.35 -4.26 -19.28
N VAL A 138 15.86 -4.59 -18.09
CA VAL A 138 15.38 -5.73 -17.29
C VAL A 138 13.91 -5.57 -16.94
N LYS A 139 13.47 -4.37 -16.56
CA LYS A 139 12.04 -4.09 -16.30
C LYS A 139 11.17 -4.35 -17.53
N TYR A 140 11.64 -3.98 -18.72
CA TYR A 140 10.92 -4.24 -19.97
C TYR A 140 10.81 -5.74 -20.25
N ILE A 141 11.92 -6.47 -20.13
CA ILE A 141 11.96 -7.93 -20.32
C ILE A 141 11.05 -8.61 -19.30
N MET A 142 11.12 -8.24 -18.02
CA MET A 142 10.26 -8.82 -16.97
C MET A 142 8.78 -8.62 -17.26
N LYS A 143 8.39 -7.41 -17.70
CA LYS A 143 7.02 -7.11 -18.09
C LYS A 143 6.57 -7.98 -19.27
N PHE A 144 7.42 -8.14 -20.28
CA PHE A 144 7.15 -9.01 -21.41
C PHE A 144 6.99 -10.48 -20.98
N MET A 145 7.91 -10.99 -20.16
CA MET A 145 7.85 -12.36 -19.63
C MET A 145 6.56 -12.63 -18.86
N THR A 146 6.09 -11.68 -18.04
CA THR A 146 4.80 -11.82 -17.34
C THR A 146 3.63 -11.95 -18.32
N TYR A 147 3.60 -11.17 -19.41
CA TYR A 147 2.56 -11.31 -20.42
C TYR A 147 2.64 -12.65 -21.16
N THR A 148 3.84 -13.07 -21.55
CA THR A 148 4.04 -14.35 -22.24
C THR A 148 3.62 -15.51 -21.37
N ALA A 149 4.02 -15.53 -20.09
CA ALA A 149 3.64 -16.58 -19.15
C ALA A 149 2.11 -16.62 -18.93
N TYR A 150 1.47 -15.45 -18.79
CA TYR A 150 0.02 -15.36 -18.65
C TYR A 150 -0.72 -15.85 -19.91
N ASN A 151 -0.29 -15.42 -21.10
CA ASN A 151 -0.90 -15.86 -22.35
C ASN A 151 -0.69 -17.36 -22.60
N SER A 152 0.49 -17.90 -22.26
CA SER A 152 0.77 -19.33 -22.36
C SER A 152 -0.13 -20.15 -21.43
N LEU A 153 -0.40 -19.66 -20.21
CA LEU A 153 -1.37 -20.30 -19.31
C LEU A 153 -2.79 -20.28 -19.90
N LEU A 154 -3.22 -19.16 -20.49
CA LEU A 154 -4.52 -19.06 -21.14
C LEU A 154 -4.65 -20.01 -22.34
N GLU A 155 -3.59 -20.13 -23.15
CA GLU A 155 -3.55 -21.06 -24.28
C GLU A 155 -3.63 -22.51 -23.81
N LEU A 156 -2.93 -22.87 -22.73
CA LEU A 156 -3.04 -24.18 -22.09
C LEU A 156 -4.47 -24.45 -21.62
N CYS A 157 -5.11 -23.49 -20.94
CA CYS A 157 -6.52 -23.62 -20.53
C CYS A 157 -7.45 -23.81 -21.74
N PHE A 158 -7.24 -23.06 -22.81
CA PHE A 158 -8.03 -23.21 -24.04
C PHE A 158 -7.86 -24.58 -24.69
N CYS A 159 -6.63 -25.09 -24.80
CA CYS A 159 -6.36 -26.43 -25.33
C CYS A 159 -7.02 -27.52 -24.48
N MET A 160 -6.97 -27.38 -23.14
CA MET A 160 -7.64 -28.30 -22.22
C MET A 160 -9.16 -28.33 -22.42
N ASP A 161 -9.79 -27.16 -22.63
CA ASP A 161 -11.23 -27.06 -22.90
C ASP A 161 -11.62 -27.71 -24.24
N GLU A 162 -10.74 -27.67 -25.23
CA GLU A 162 -10.90 -28.35 -26.54
C GLU A 162 -10.47 -29.83 -26.52
N PHE A 163 -10.20 -30.40 -25.34
CA PHE A 163 -9.68 -31.77 -25.13
C PHE A 163 -8.35 -32.07 -25.84
N ALA A 164 -7.63 -31.03 -26.26
CA ALA A 164 -6.27 -31.14 -26.78
C ALA A 164 -5.30 -31.12 -25.59
N LEU A 165 -4.92 -32.30 -25.10
CA LEU A 165 -3.91 -32.40 -24.06
C LEU A 165 -2.57 -31.86 -24.60
N PRO A 166 -1.96 -30.85 -23.94
CA PRO A 166 -0.60 -30.47 -24.26
C PRO A 166 0.30 -31.69 -24.07
N GLN A 167 1.31 -31.87 -24.93
CA GLN A 167 2.28 -32.95 -24.75
C GLN A 167 2.88 -32.83 -23.33
N PRO A 168 2.92 -33.90 -22.53
CA PRO A 168 3.44 -33.82 -21.17
C PRO A 168 4.85 -33.23 -21.22
N GLY A 169 5.06 -32.17 -20.44
CA GLY A 169 6.37 -31.55 -20.32
C GLY A 169 7.37 -32.56 -19.77
N ALA A 170 8.63 -32.45 -20.17
CA ALA A 170 9.70 -33.36 -19.73
C ALA A 170 9.87 -33.47 -18.20
N ASP A 171 9.30 -32.53 -17.43
CA ASP A 171 9.33 -32.51 -15.96
C ASP A 171 8.32 -33.46 -15.29
N GLU A 172 7.35 -34.04 -16.02
CA GLU A 172 6.41 -35.04 -15.48
C GLU A 172 6.91 -36.50 -15.64
N LEU A 173 8.09 -36.71 -16.24
CA LEU A 173 8.69 -38.04 -16.41
C LEU A 173 9.56 -38.51 -15.22
N GLU A 174 9.70 -37.71 -14.16
CA GLU A 174 10.52 -38.05 -12.98
C GLU A 174 9.75 -38.05 -11.64
N GLN A 175 8.54 -38.62 -11.60
CA GLN A 175 7.99 -39.10 -10.32
C GLN A 175 7.71 -40.62 -10.39
N PRO A 176 8.59 -41.46 -9.80
CA PRO A 176 8.28 -42.86 -9.61
C PRO A 176 7.28 -43.01 -8.45
N PHE A 177 6.36 -43.95 -8.65
CA PHE A 177 5.52 -44.55 -7.61
C PHE A 177 6.33 -45.02 -6.39
#